data_AF-A0A151ZBI6-F1
#
_entry.id   AF-A0A151ZBI6-F1
#
_cell.length_a   1.000
_cell.length_b   1.000
_cell.length_c   1.000
_cell.angle_alpha   90.00
_cell.angle_beta   90.00
_cell.angle_gamma   90.00
#
_symmetry.space_group_name_H-M   'P 1'
#
loop_
_entity.id
_entity.type
_entity.pdbx_description
1 polymer ?
#
loop_
_entity_poly.entity_id
_entity_poly.type
_entity_poly.pdbx_seq_one_letter_code
_entity_poly.pdbx_strand_id
1 'polypeptide(L)'
;MFQETYTITFGDVAENHVNMEKLGSMSDQDEKDDENEDEDEDDKNDDESESDEEEEEEKKDKSNSKKRKTLNNKTKDSRTSKKIKSIKKGSKEEVEEVDENEKEKKSNVLYNEAYLLIIRNGLSAICDTNEFHKEQKKLEKDKKAFMYGRVVNKTARHNLCFIDGPSRDPDYEKGMGRVVSFNDCPLLKKTRETFKEILNEKCNELVAEGNYYYDINKCGIGWHGDAERSKVIAIRTGASMKICFNWFLDSKSIGTKYEQFLNHGDIYVMSEFAVGNNWKKKKIPTLRHSAGSPKYTSL
;
A
#
# COMPACT_ATOMS: atom_id res chain seq x y z
N MET A 1 -9.70 -5.43 -24.00
CA MET A 1 -8.77 -5.58 -22.86
C MET A 1 -9.43 -4.94 -21.65
N PHE A 2 -9.38 -5.58 -20.47
CA PHE A 2 -9.98 -5.01 -19.26
C PHE A 2 -9.28 -3.69 -18.88
N GLN A 3 -10.03 -2.69 -18.40
CA GLN A 3 -9.47 -1.45 -17.81
C GLN A 3 -9.43 -1.51 -16.28
N GLU A 4 -10.18 -2.45 -15.72
CA GLU A 4 -10.34 -2.69 -14.29
C GLU A 4 -9.70 -4.01 -13.88
N THR A 5 -9.34 -4.13 -12.61
CA THR A 5 -8.80 -5.36 -12.03
C THR A 5 -9.34 -5.54 -10.63
N TYR A 6 -9.66 -6.78 -10.26
CA TYR A 6 -10.22 -7.12 -8.96
C TYR A 6 -9.28 -8.10 -8.26
N THR A 7 -9.01 -7.85 -6.98
CA THR A 7 -8.41 -8.84 -6.07
C THR A 7 -9.50 -9.30 -5.12
N ILE A 8 -9.76 -10.60 -5.01
CA ILE A 8 -10.55 -11.13 -3.90
C ILE A 8 -9.60 -11.93 -3.01
N THR A 9 -9.41 -11.46 -1.78
CA THR A 9 -8.50 -12.04 -0.79
C THR A 9 -9.31 -12.80 0.24
N PHE A 10 -9.04 -14.08 0.41
CA PHE A 10 -9.54 -14.90 1.51
C PHE A 10 -8.53 -14.89 2.65
N GLY A 11 -9.04 -14.75 3.87
CA GLY A 11 -8.24 -14.72 5.08
C GLY A 11 -9.07 -15.10 6.30
N ASP A 12 -8.39 -15.24 7.43
CA ASP A 12 -8.98 -15.44 8.75
C ASP A 12 -9.71 -14.16 9.25
N VAL A 13 -9.26 -12.98 8.80
CA VAL A 13 -9.93 -11.70 9.02
C VAL A 13 -10.03 -10.90 7.72
N ALA A 14 -11.15 -10.21 7.54
CA ALA A 14 -11.39 -9.25 6.47
C ALA A 14 -11.80 -7.90 7.06
N GLU A 15 -11.30 -6.83 6.47
CA GLU A 15 -11.59 -5.46 6.89
C GLU A 15 -11.86 -4.60 5.65
N ASN A 16 -12.92 -3.78 5.66
CA ASN A 16 -13.25 -2.97 4.49
C ASN A 16 -12.22 -1.86 4.22
N HIS A 17 -11.70 -1.29 5.31
CA HIS A 17 -10.69 -0.26 5.34
C HIS A 17 -10.05 -0.25 6.73
N VAL A 18 -8.78 0.17 6.83
CA VAL A 18 -8.06 0.22 8.11
C VAL A 18 -8.88 0.94 9.19
N ASN A 19 -9.03 0.29 10.34
CA ASN A 19 -9.81 0.70 11.51
C ASN A 19 -11.34 0.69 11.34
N MET A 20 -11.86 -0.02 10.34
CA MET A 20 -13.29 -0.31 10.21
C MET A 20 -13.61 -1.68 10.86
N GLU A 21 -14.88 -2.08 10.80
CA GLU A 21 -15.33 -3.38 11.26
C GLU A 21 -14.48 -4.52 10.68
N LYS A 22 -13.92 -5.33 11.59
CA LYS A 22 -13.22 -6.57 11.28
C LYS A 22 -14.21 -7.73 11.32
N LEU A 23 -14.14 -8.58 10.32
CA LEU A 23 -15.01 -9.75 10.17
C LEU A 23 -14.15 -11.01 10.19
N GLY A 24 -14.63 -12.07 10.84
CA GLY A 24 -13.84 -13.27 11.11
C GLY A 24 -13.02 -13.15 12.39
N SER A 25 -12.15 -14.12 12.62
CA SER A 25 -11.30 -14.21 13.80
C SER A 25 -9.94 -14.72 13.37
N MET A 26 -8.89 -14.03 13.78
CA MET A 26 -7.53 -14.46 13.53
C MET A 26 -7.34 -15.85 14.12
N SER A 27 -6.82 -16.79 13.35
CA SER A 27 -6.51 -18.10 13.93
C SER A 27 -5.40 -17.93 14.94
N ASP A 28 -5.52 -18.63 16.08
CA ASP A 28 -4.41 -18.78 17.01
C ASP A 28 -3.16 -19.13 16.19
N GLN A 29 -2.11 -18.34 16.34
CA GLN A 29 -0.82 -18.67 15.75
C GLN A 29 -0.50 -20.10 16.19
N ASP A 30 0.00 -20.93 15.29
CA ASP A 30 0.73 -22.13 15.72
C ASP A 30 1.96 -21.59 16.48
N GLU A 31 1.80 -21.27 17.77
CA GLU A 31 2.83 -20.73 18.65
C GLU A 31 4.04 -21.66 18.55
N LYS A 32 5.05 -21.16 17.85
CA LYS A 32 6.43 -21.62 17.99
C LYS A 32 7.25 -20.40 18.28
N ASP A 33 7.51 -20.25 19.58
CA ASP A 33 8.68 -19.63 20.20
C ASP A 33 9.28 -18.45 19.46
N ASP A 34 8.88 -17.23 19.85
CA ASP A 34 9.81 -16.12 20.00
C ASP A 34 9.27 -15.19 21.09
N GLU A 35 9.62 -15.52 22.35
CA GLU A 35 9.55 -14.59 23.47
C GLU A 35 10.42 -13.37 23.14
N ASN A 36 9.79 -12.23 22.85
CA ASN A 36 10.27 -10.87 23.12
C ASN A 36 9.16 -9.88 22.69
N GLU A 37 8.16 -9.71 23.54
CA GLU A 37 7.20 -8.61 23.43
C GLU A 37 7.64 -7.49 24.39
N ASP A 38 8.25 -6.45 23.82
CA ASP A 38 8.18 -5.11 24.39
C ASP A 38 7.05 -4.38 23.67
N GLU A 39 5.98 -4.10 24.44
CA GLU A 39 4.85 -3.26 24.04
C GLU A 39 5.28 -1.79 24.08
N ASP A 40 5.37 -1.14 22.92
CA ASP A 40 5.38 0.32 22.82
C ASP A 40 4.06 0.79 22.21
N GLU A 41 3.13 1.19 23.07
CA GLU A 41 2.04 2.10 22.74
C GLU A 41 2.65 3.48 22.44
N ASP A 42 2.66 3.90 21.17
CA ASP A 42 2.51 5.30 20.77
C ASP A 42 2.64 5.41 19.24
N ASP A 43 1.59 5.89 18.58
CA ASP A 43 1.71 6.89 17.50
C ASP A 43 0.31 7.22 16.95
N LYS A 44 -0.29 8.24 17.56
CA LYS A 44 -1.18 9.16 16.85
C LYS A 44 -0.31 10.30 16.34
N ASN A 45 -0.57 10.70 15.11
CA ASN A 45 -0.02 11.83 14.36
C ASN A 45 1.13 11.44 13.43
N ASP A 46 0.84 11.46 12.13
CA ASP A 46 1.59 12.20 11.12
C ASP A 46 0.96 11.93 9.75
N ASP A 47 0.11 12.85 9.31
CA ASP A 47 -0.31 12.98 7.90
C ASP A 47 -0.71 14.47 7.70
N GLU A 48 0.29 15.35 7.80
CA GLU A 48 0.22 16.67 7.19
C GLU A 48 0.70 16.54 5.75
N SER A 49 -0.22 16.65 4.79
CA SER A 49 0.11 17.01 3.42
C SER A 49 -0.80 18.15 3.00
N GLU A 50 -0.15 19.30 2.84
CA GLU A 50 -0.56 20.60 2.28
C GLU A 50 -1.78 20.55 1.35
N SER A 51 -2.81 21.32 1.72
CA SER A 51 -3.89 21.70 0.82
C SER A 51 -3.59 23.09 0.24
N ASP A 52 -3.36 23.14 -1.07
CA ASP A 52 -3.32 24.38 -1.84
C ASP A 52 -4.70 25.06 -1.79
N GLU A 53 -4.72 26.28 -1.26
CA GLU A 53 -5.84 27.23 -1.34
C GLU A 53 -5.75 27.99 -2.66
N GLU A 54 -6.75 27.86 -3.54
CA GLU A 54 -6.99 28.82 -4.62
C GLU A 54 -8.22 29.67 -4.26
N GLU A 55 -7.97 30.97 -4.08
CA GLU A 55 -8.95 32.02 -3.83
C GLU A 55 -9.75 32.35 -5.11
N GLU A 56 -11.08 32.43 -5.00
CA GLU A 56 -11.95 33.05 -6.01
C GLU A 56 -12.05 34.57 -5.78
N GLU A 57 -11.65 35.35 -6.79
CA GLU A 57 -11.85 36.80 -6.88
C GLU A 57 -13.33 37.16 -7.14
N GLU A 58 -13.93 37.99 -6.28
CA GLU A 58 -15.10 38.80 -6.64
C GLU A 58 -14.79 40.30 -6.53
N LYS A 59 -14.97 41.01 -7.66
CA LYS A 59 -14.75 42.46 -7.82
C LYS A 59 -15.86 43.28 -7.15
N LYS A 60 -15.50 44.40 -6.50
CA LYS A 60 -16.23 45.68 -6.60
C LYS A 60 -15.46 46.89 -6.07
N ASP A 61 -15.16 47.78 -7.03
CA ASP A 61 -15.39 49.22 -7.06
C ASP A 61 -14.71 50.24 -6.10
N LYS A 62 -14.16 51.26 -6.78
CA LYS A 62 -14.02 52.70 -6.45
C LYS A 62 -12.93 53.17 -5.46
N SER A 63 -11.89 53.78 -6.03
CA SER A 63 -11.75 55.25 -6.17
C SER A 63 -10.34 55.81 -5.92
N ASN A 64 -9.97 56.76 -6.79
CA ASN A 64 -9.13 57.95 -6.57
C ASN A 64 -7.67 57.82 -6.05
N SER A 65 -6.75 58.03 -7.00
CA SER A 65 -6.07 59.33 -7.21
C SER A 65 -4.52 59.33 -7.22
N LYS A 66 -4.02 59.94 -8.30
CA LYS A 66 -2.92 60.93 -8.39
C LYS A 66 -1.45 60.54 -8.13
N LYS A 67 -0.70 60.92 -9.19
CA LYS A 67 0.68 61.47 -9.28
C LYS A 67 1.81 60.45 -9.34
N ARG A 68 2.50 60.29 -10.49
CA ARG A 68 3.48 61.17 -11.21
C ARG A 68 4.92 61.03 -10.70
N LYS A 69 5.82 60.90 -11.70
CA LYS A 69 7.26 61.22 -11.77
C LYS A 69 8.22 60.14 -11.28
N THR A 70 8.92 59.42 -12.17
CA THR A 70 10.04 59.75 -13.09
C THR A 70 11.44 59.69 -12.48
N LEU A 71 12.31 59.01 -13.24
CA LEU A 71 13.68 59.35 -13.65
C LEU A 71 14.85 58.67 -12.93
N ASN A 72 15.64 57.96 -13.76
CA ASN A 72 17.10 58.08 -13.95
C ASN A 72 18.03 57.81 -12.74
N ASN A 73 19.23 57.25 -12.87
CA ASN A 73 20.09 56.87 -13.98
C ASN A 73 21.35 56.22 -13.37
N LYS A 74 22.04 55.38 -14.16
CA LYS A 74 23.51 55.29 -14.27
C LYS A 74 24.28 54.77 -13.03
N THR A 75 25.40 54.03 -13.12
CA THR A 75 26.45 53.98 -14.17
C THR A 75 27.37 52.77 -13.93
N LYS A 76 27.83 52.15 -15.03
CA LYS A 76 29.24 51.81 -15.42
C LYS A 76 30.12 50.96 -14.48
N ASP A 77 30.55 49.78 -14.95
CA ASP A 77 31.82 49.47 -15.67
C ASP A 77 33.05 49.49 -14.72
N SER A 78 34.07 48.64 -14.77
CA SER A 78 34.51 47.67 -15.77
C SER A 78 35.64 46.80 -15.18
N ARG A 79 35.83 45.63 -15.80
CA ARG A 79 37.01 44.74 -15.93
C ARG A 79 38.36 45.29 -15.45
N THR A 80 39.25 44.41 -14.93
CA THR A 80 40.33 43.74 -15.70
C THR A 80 41.25 42.92 -14.78
N SER A 81 41.67 41.76 -15.28
CA SER A 81 42.62 40.79 -14.73
C SER A 81 44.10 41.20 -14.93
N LYS A 82 45.00 40.81 -13.99
CA LYS A 82 46.36 40.31 -14.30
C LYS A 82 47.12 39.78 -13.06
N LYS A 83 47.84 38.70 -13.32
CA LYS A 83 48.72 37.83 -12.51
C LYS A 83 49.94 38.56 -11.91
N ILE A 84 50.33 38.21 -10.67
CA ILE A 84 51.70 38.34 -10.14
C ILE A 84 52.07 37.06 -9.34
N LYS A 85 53.35 36.66 -9.42
CA LYS A 85 53.99 35.44 -8.88
C LYS A 85 54.58 35.62 -7.46
N SER A 86 54.99 34.48 -6.87
CA SER A 86 55.83 34.23 -5.67
C SER A 86 55.04 34.16 -4.35
N ILE A 87 55.28 33.24 -3.39
CA ILE A 87 56.51 32.72 -2.76
C ILE A 87 56.25 31.30 -2.17
N LYS A 88 57.31 30.48 -2.10
CA LYS A 88 57.37 29.15 -1.44
C LYS A 88 57.05 29.21 0.06
N LYS A 89 56.27 28.25 0.57
CA LYS A 89 56.45 27.70 1.92
C LYS A 89 55.90 26.26 1.96
N GLY A 90 56.70 25.34 2.49
CA GLY A 90 56.42 23.91 2.46
C GLY A 90 55.20 23.54 3.30
N SER A 91 54.45 22.57 2.80
CA SER A 91 53.47 21.80 3.55
C SER A 91 53.94 20.35 3.55
N LYS A 92 54.08 19.79 4.76
CA LYS A 92 54.20 18.36 4.98
C LYS A 92 53.01 17.70 4.30
N GLU A 93 53.28 16.70 3.46
CA GLU A 93 52.27 15.72 3.07
C GLU A 93 51.94 14.94 4.35
N GLU A 94 50.80 15.27 4.97
CA GLU A 94 50.10 14.32 5.81
C GLU A 94 49.50 13.29 4.86
N VAL A 95 50.09 12.09 4.88
CA VAL A 95 49.42 10.90 4.40
C VAL A 95 48.26 10.69 5.36
N GLU A 96 47.08 11.17 5.00
CA GLU A 96 45.84 10.64 5.55
C GLU A 96 45.80 9.17 5.13
N GLU A 97 46.22 8.28 6.03
CA GLU A 97 45.74 6.90 6.04
C GLU A 97 44.22 6.99 6.14
N VAL A 98 43.57 6.95 4.99
CA VAL A 98 42.14 6.67 4.90
C VAL A 98 41.98 5.27 5.45
N ASP A 99 41.49 5.20 6.68
CA ASP A 99 41.15 3.97 7.38
C ASP A 99 40.22 3.16 6.46
N GLU A 100 40.76 2.13 5.81
CA GLU A 100 40.03 1.24 4.90
C GLU A 100 38.90 0.48 5.62
N ASN A 101 38.77 0.65 6.94
CA ASN A 101 37.74 0.05 7.79
C ASN A 101 36.39 0.78 7.80
N GLU A 102 36.21 1.93 7.14
CA GLU A 102 34.88 2.57 7.04
C GLU A 102 33.98 1.99 5.94
N LYS A 103 34.49 1.10 5.08
CA LYS A 103 33.72 0.52 3.97
C LYS A 103 32.96 -0.78 4.27
N GLU A 104 33.08 -1.34 5.47
CA GLU A 104 32.36 -2.57 5.84
C GLU A 104 31.70 -2.49 7.22
N LYS A 105 30.80 -1.51 7.40
CA LYS A 105 29.65 -1.69 8.30
C LYS A 105 28.40 -1.98 7.47
N LYS A 106 28.41 -3.10 6.73
CA LYS A 106 27.14 -3.76 6.43
C LYS A 106 26.64 -4.28 7.76
N SER A 107 25.68 -3.59 8.38
CA SER A 107 24.84 -4.22 9.38
C SER A 107 24.34 -5.53 8.76
N ASN A 108 24.62 -6.66 9.39
CA ASN A 108 23.98 -7.92 9.03
C ASN A 108 22.53 -7.82 9.46
N VAL A 109 21.74 -7.09 8.67
CA VAL A 109 20.29 -7.01 8.85
C VAL A 109 19.76 -8.41 8.59
N LEU A 110 19.28 -9.07 9.64
CA LEU A 110 18.66 -10.37 9.54
C LEU A 110 17.26 -10.21 8.98
N TYR A 111 16.98 -10.90 7.87
CA TYR A 111 15.66 -10.92 7.25
C TYR A 111 14.99 -12.25 7.53
N ASN A 112 13.69 -12.22 7.78
CA ASN A 112 12.88 -13.43 7.80
C ASN A 112 12.62 -13.92 6.37
N GLU A 113 12.44 -15.23 6.22
CA GLU A 113 12.06 -15.79 4.92
C GLU A 113 10.59 -15.50 4.64
N ALA A 114 10.30 -15.06 3.41
CA ALA A 114 8.95 -14.75 2.96
C ALA A 114 8.72 -15.37 1.58
N TYR A 115 7.55 -15.98 1.41
CA TYR A 115 7.22 -16.77 0.23
C TYR A 115 5.93 -16.29 -0.41
N LEU A 116 5.94 -16.21 -1.74
CA LEU A 116 4.78 -15.95 -2.58
C LEU A 116 4.62 -17.10 -3.56
N LEU A 117 3.55 -17.87 -3.42
CA LEU A 117 3.14 -18.86 -4.42
C LEU A 117 2.19 -18.21 -5.41
N ILE A 118 2.45 -18.34 -6.71
CA ILE A 118 1.53 -17.91 -7.76
C ILE A 118 1.15 -19.11 -8.62
N ILE A 119 -0.14 -19.41 -8.65
CA ILE A 119 -0.73 -20.45 -9.49
C ILE A 119 -1.32 -19.75 -10.72
N ARG A 120 -0.58 -19.82 -11.84
CA ARG A 120 -0.95 -19.14 -13.08
C ARG A 120 -2.25 -19.68 -13.64
N ASN A 121 -3.21 -18.78 -13.89
CA ASN A 121 -4.56 -19.14 -14.34
C ASN A 121 -5.24 -20.19 -13.45
N GLY A 122 -4.88 -20.27 -12.17
CA GLY A 122 -5.36 -21.30 -11.24
C GLY A 122 -6.88 -21.31 -11.06
N LEU A 123 -7.54 -20.14 -11.17
CA LEU A 123 -8.99 -20.05 -11.03
C LEU A 123 -9.74 -20.89 -12.08
N SER A 124 -9.16 -21.04 -13.28
CA SER A 124 -9.76 -21.83 -14.37
C SER A 124 -9.93 -23.32 -14.04
N ALA A 125 -9.15 -23.84 -13.09
CA ALA A 125 -9.31 -25.21 -12.60
C ALA A 125 -10.53 -25.37 -11.68
N ILE A 126 -11.08 -24.26 -11.16
CA ILE A 126 -12.16 -24.25 -10.17
C ILE A 126 -13.48 -23.82 -10.83
N CYS A 127 -13.45 -22.74 -11.60
CA CYS A 127 -14.62 -22.19 -12.30
C CYS A 127 -14.20 -21.37 -13.54
N ASP A 128 -15.19 -20.99 -14.35
CA ASP A 128 -14.93 -20.08 -15.46
C ASP A 128 -14.49 -18.70 -14.95
N THR A 129 -13.29 -18.28 -15.34
CA THR A 129 -12.67 -17.06 -14.83
C THR A 129 -13.39 -15.79 -15.28
N ASN A 130 -14.00 -15.80 -16.47
CA ASN A 130 -14.76 -14.66 -16.98
C ASN A 130 -16.10 -14.53 -16.26
N GLU A 131 -16.78 -15.66 -15.98
CA GLU A 131 -18.01 -15.65 -15.19
C GLU A 131 -17.76 -15.24 -13.75
N PHE A 132 -16.65 -15.68 -13.13
CA PHE A 132 -16.24 -15.18 -11.82
C PHE A 132 -16.03 -13.66 -11.83
N HIS A 133 -15.30 -13.16 -12.84
CA HIS A 133 -15.10 -11.72 -12.98
C HIS A 133 -16.43 -10.96 -13.17
N LYS A 134 -17.38 -11.50 -13.94
CA LYS A 134 -18.72 -10.92 -14.13
C LYS A 134 -19.54 -10.92 -12.85
N GLU A 135 -19.47 -11.99 -12.04
CA GLU A 135 -20.11 -12.06 -10.73
C GLU A 135 -19.64 -10.89 -9.85
N GLN A 136 -18.32 -10.73 -9.71
CA GLN A 136 -17.71 -9.65 -8.93
C GLN A 136 -18.02 -8.26 -9.51
N LYS A 137 -18.10 -8.13 -10.84
CA LYS A 137 -18.45 -6.87 -11.51
C LYS A 137 -19.88 -6.40 -11.21
N LYS A 138 -20.83 -7.31 -11.01
CA LYS A 138 -22.26 -6.97 -10.77
C LYS A 138 -22.53 -6.43 -9.36
N LEU A 139 -21.67 -6.72 -8.39
CA LEU A 139 -21.85 -6.28 -7.01
C LEU A 139 -21.78 -4.75 -6.90
N GLU A 140 -22.55 -4.16 -5.98
CA GLU A 140 -22.42 -2.75 -5.66
C GLU A 140 -21.39 -2.58 -4.54
N LYS A 141 -20.32 -1.82 -4.80
CA LYS A 141 -19.13 -1.70 -3.94
C LYS A 141 -19.20 -0.49 -3.02
N ASP A 142 -18.50 -0.56 -1.89
CA ASP A 142 -18.28 0.61 -1.05
C ASP A 142 -17.34 1.61 -1.73
N LYS A 143 -17.86 2.82 -1.89
CA LYS A 143 -17.11 3.99 -2.39
C LYS A 143 -16.80 4.99 -1.29
N LYS A 144 -17.12 4.66 -0.03
CA LYS A 144 -16.88 5.48 1.16
C LYS A 144 -16.29 4.64 2.28
N ALA A 145 -15.60 5.29 3.21
CA ALA A 145 -15.06 4.70 4.44
C ALA A 145 -15.08 5.74 5.56
N PHE A 146 -15.02 5.27 6.81
CA PHE A 146 -14.79 6.13 7.97
C PHE A 146 -13.29 6.29 8.19
N MET A 147 -12.78 7.50 8.09
CA MET A 147 -11.36 7.80 8.25
C MET A 147 -11.20 9.15 8.94
N TYR A 148 -10.24 9.26 9.85
CA TYR A 148 -9.92 10.53 10.52
C TYR A 148 -11.16 11.20 11.17
N GLY A 149 -12.06 10.39 11.75
CA GLY A 149 -13.27 10.87 12.45
C GLY A 149 -14.41 11.32 11.54
N ARG A 150 -14.37 11.04 10.23
CA ARG A 150 -15.43 11.40 9.28
C ARG A 150 -15.59 10.39 8.15
N VAL A 151 -16.75 10.41 7.49
CA VAL A 151 -16.96 9.63 6.26
C VAL A 151 -16.31 10.31 5.07
N VAL A 152 -15.46 9.60 4.35
CA VAL A 152 -14.73 10.09 3.16
C VAL A 152 -15.01 9.22 1.93
N ASN A 153 -14.76 9.76 0.73
CA ASN A 153 -14.84 9.00 -0.51
C ASN A 153 -13.55 8.19 -0.75
N LYS A 154 -13.69 6.93 -1.17
CA LYS A 154 -12.58 6.05 -1.54
C LYS A 154 -12.21 6.26 -3.01
N THR A 155 -11.16 7.02 -3.25
CA THR A 155 -10.67 7.31 -4.61
C THR A 155 -9.55 6.37 -5.08
N ALA A 156 -8.90 5.66 -4.15
CA ALA A 156 -7.79 4.76 -4.48
C ALA A 156 -8.27 3.41 -5.04
N ARG A 157 -9.37 2.89 -4.50
CA ARG A 157 -10.04 1.63 -4.86
C ARG A 157 -11.35 1.50 -4.08
N HIS A 158 -12.25 0.64 -4.52
CA HIS A 158 -13.46 0.30 -3.76
C HIS A 158 -13.30 -1.04 -3.04
N ASN A 159 -14.11 -1.30 -2.02
CA ASN A 159 -14.04 -2.54 -1.26
C ASN A 159 -15.40 -3.21 -1.04
N LEU A 160 -15.36 -4.49 -0.71
CA LEU A 160 -16.45 -5.28 -0.13
C LEU A 160 -15.87 -6.33 0.82
N CYS A 161 -16.63 -6.74 1.83
CA CYS A 161 -16.31 -7.92 2.63
C CYS A 161 -17.37 -9.01 2.43
N PHE A 162 -16.96 -10.27 2.59
CA PHE A 162 -17.80 -11.45 2.38
C PHE A 162 -17.75 -12.39 3.58
N ILE A 163 -18.91 -12.85 4.05
CA ILE A 163 -19.04 -13.71 5.24
C ILE A 163 -20.10 -14.80 5.05
N ASP A 164 -20.09 -15.78 5.97
CA ASP A 164 -21.17 -16.74 6.19
C ASP A 164 -22.27 -16.10 7.04
N GLY A 165 -23.09 -15.27 6.41
CA GLY A 165 -24.16 -14.52 7.07
C GLY A 165 -25.03 -13.79 6.05
N PRO A 166 -26.09 -13.10 6.50
CA PRO A 166 -26.89 -12.28 5.60
C PRO A 166 -26.09 -11.09 5.09
N SER A 167 -26.34 -10.70 3.84
CA SER A 167 -25.86 -9.44 3.28
C SER A 167 -26.40 -8.25 4.10
N ARG A 168 -25.60 -7.20 4.23
CA ARG A 168 -25.93 -6.00 5.00
C ARG A 168 -25.41 -4.74 4.31
N ASP A 169 -26.24 -3.70 4.29
CA ASP A 169 -25.84 -2.37 3.83
C ASP A 169 -24.85 -1.69 4.79
N PRO A 170 -24.01 -0.77 4.29
CA PRO A 170 -23.01 -0.10 5.11
C PRO A 170 -23.62 0.88 6.12
N ASP A 171 -22.96 1.03 7.27
CA ASP A 171 -23.16 2.12 8.22
C ASP A 171 -21.79 2.79 8.44
N TYR A 172 -21.41 3.66 7.51
CA TYR A 172 -20.08 4.26 7.49
C TYR A 172 -19.80 5.09 8.74
N GLU A 173 -20.79 5.75 9.34
CA GLU A 173 -20.57 6.56 10.55
C GLU A 173 -20.16 5.71 11.76
N LYS A 174 -20.49 4.41 11.74
CA LYS A 174 -20.06 3.44 12.75
C LYS A 174 -18.86 2.60 12.32
N GLY A 175 -18.21 2.96 11.21
CA GLY A 175 -17.10 2.19 10.66
C GLY A 175 -17.52 0.83 10.11
N MET A 176 -18.79 0.63 9.74
CA MET A 176 -19.28 -0.65 9.21
C MET A 176 -19.41 -0.59 7.69
N GLY A 177 -18.58 -1.35 6.98
CA GLY A 177 -18.69 -1.49 5.53
C GLY A 177 -19.89 -2.33 5.11
N ARG A 178 -20.12 -2.41 3.80
CA ARG A 178 -21.05 -3.35 3.20
C ARG A 178 -20.50 -4.77 3.33
N VAL A 179 -21.41 -5.68 3.66
CA VAL A 179 -21.13 -7.10 3.75
C VAL A 179 -22.00 -7.85 2.75
N VAL A 180 -21.40 -8.77 2.01
CA VAL A 180 -22.09 -9.62 1.03
C VAL A 180 -22.01 -11.07 1.48
N SER A 181 -23.14 -11.77 1.47
CA SER A 181 -23.17 -13.20 1.78
C SER A 181 -22.42 -14.00 0.71
N PHE A 182 -21.64 -15.00 1.11
CA PHE A 182 -21.11 -15.98 0.14
C PHE A 182 -22.24 -16.68 -0.62
N ASN A 183 -23.43 -16.84 -0.03
CA ASN A 183 -24.57 -17.44 -0.73
C ASN A 183 -25.08 -16.61 -1.91
N ASP A 184 -24.80 -15.31 -1.94
CA ASP A 184 -25.17 -14.41 -3.04
C ASP A 184 -24.12 -14.40 -4.16
N CYS A 185 -22.95 -15.04 -3.93
CA CYS A 185 -21.82 -15.11 -4.87
C CYS A 185 -21.41 -16.58 -5.08
N PRO A 186 -22.16 -17.37 -5.89
CA PRO A 186 -21.96 -18.81 -6.00
C PRO A 186 -20.56 -19.22 -6.49
N LEU A 187 -19.93 -18.45 -7.38
CA LEU A 187 -18.58 -18.77 -7.87
C LEU A 187 -17.51 -18.43 -6.83
N LEU A 188 -17.68 -17.33 -6.10
CA LEU A 188 -16.84 -17.00 -4.95
C LEU A 188 -16.93 -18.07 -3.86
N LYS A 189 -18.16 -18.47 -3.50
CA LYS A 189 -18.41 -19.53 -2.52
C LYS A 189 -17.78 -20.86 -2.94
N LYS A 190 -18.03 -21.30 -4.17
CA LYS A 190 -17.41 -22.52 -4.73
C LYS A 190 -15.89 -22.48 -4.62
N THR A 191 -15.29 -21.32 -4.92
CA THR A 191 -13.84 -21.17 -4.87
C THR A 191 -13.30 -21.28 -3.45
N ARG A 192 -13.97 -20.67 -2.48
CA ARG A 192 -13.64 -20.81 -1.06
C ARG A 192 -13.73 -22.27 -0.59
N GLU A 193 -14.81 -22.95 -0.95
CA GLU A 193 -15.02 -24.37 -0.62
C GLU A 193 -13.92 -25.25 -1.22
N THR A 194 -13.51 -24.96 -2.46
CA THR A 194 -12.41 -25.67 -3.12
C THR A 194 -11.07 -25.44 -2.41
N PHE A 195 -10.79 -24.24 -1.89
CA PHE A 195 -9.58 -24.01 -1.09
C PHE A 195 -9.57 -24.83 0.20
N LYS A 196 -10.73 -24.94 0.85
CA LYS A 196 -10.89 -25.81 2.02
C LYS A 196 -10.65 -27.29 1.69
N GLU A 197 -11.10 -27.76 0.53
CA GLU A 197 -10.84 -29.14 0.09
C GLU A 197 -9.35 -29.42 -0.18
N ILE A 198 -8.61 -28.42 -0.71
CA ILE A 198 -7.19 -28.59 -1.07
C ILE A 198 -6.26 -28.39 0.13
N LEU A 199 -6.59 -27.45 1.03
CA LEU A 199 -5.72 -26.98 2.12
C LEU A 199 -6.23 -27.36 3.51
N ASN A 200 -7.29 -28.17 3.59
CA ASN A 200 -7.88 -28.73 4.81
C ASN A 200 -8.24 -27.66 5.86
N GLU A 201 -8.08 -27.99 7.15
CA GLU A 201 -8.52 -27.14 8.26
C GLU A 201 -7.90 -25.74 8.28
N LYS A 202 -6.74 -25.55 7.62
CA LYS A 202 -6.10 -24.24 7.53
C LYS A 202 -6.98 -23.18 6.85
N CYS A 203 -7.90 -23.61 5.98
CA CYS A 203 -8.84 -22.77 5.25
C CYS A 203 -10.28 -22.88 5.76
N ASN A 204 -10.48 -23.35 6.99
CA ASN A 204 -11.78 -23.26 7.63
C ASN A 204 -12.18 -21.80 7.89
N GLU A 205 -13.47 -21.52 7.69
CA GLU A 205 -14.12 -20.26 8.10
C GLU A 205 -13.49 -18.99 7.51
N LEU A 206 -12.78 -19.11 6.38
CA LEU A 206 -12.22 -17.95 5.70
C LEU A 206 -13.35 -16.96 5.33
N VAL A 207 -13.16 -15.72 5.74
CA VAL A 207 -13.88 -14.57 5.20
C VAL A 207 -13.14 -14.08 3.95
N ALA A 208 -13.73 -13.15 3.21
CA ALA A 208 -13.03 -12.53 2.09
C ALA A 208 -13.17 -11.00 2.04
N GLU A 209 -12.14 -10.35 1.51
CA GLU A 209 -12.11 -8.94 1.19
C GLU A 209 -11.91 -8.77 -0.32
N GLY A 210 -12.83 -8.08 -0.98
CA GLY A 210 -12.70 -7.67 -2.37
C GLY A 210 -12.11 -6.28 -2.48
N ASN A 211 -11.01 -6.15 -3.24
CA ASN A 211 -10.42 -4.88 -3.65
C ASN A 211 -10.68 -4.65 -5.15
N TYR A 212 -11.42 -3.59 -5.47
CA TYR A 212 -11.87 -3.29 -6.83
C TYR A 212 -11.18 -2.04 -7.37
N TYR A 213 -10.23 -2.24 -8.27
CA TYR A 213 -9.46 -1.20 -8.94
C TYR A 213 -10.12 -0.91 -10.28
N TYR A 214 -10.91 0.16 -10.34
CA TYR A 214 -11.74 0.49 -11.49
C TYR A 214 -10.95 1.10 -12.67
N ASP A 215 -9.73 1.58 -12.43
CA ASP A 215 -8.80 2.08 -13.45
C ASP A 215 -7.37 1.75 -13.04
N ILE A 216 -6.72 0.83 -13.74
CA ILE A 216 -5.34 0.39 -13.43
C ILE A 216 -4.29 1.50 -13.49
N ASN A 217 -4.57 2.62 -14.16
CA ASN A 217 -3.64 3.74 -14.26
C ASN A 217 -3.76 4.70 -13.07
N LYS A 218 -4.88 4.63 -12.33
CA LYS A 218 -5.18 5.56 -11.23
C LYS A 218 -5.25 4.87 -9.88
N CYS A 219 -5.75 3.65 -9.84
CA CYS A 219 -6.02 2.94 -8.60
C CYS A 219 -4.78 2.24 -8.06
N GLY A 220 -4.82 1.96 -6.76
CA GLY A 220 -3.78 1.19 -6.09
C GLY A 220 -3.95 1.13 -4.57
N ILE A 221 -2.96 0.53 -3.94
CA ILE A 221 -2.81 0.41 -2.49
C ILE A 221 -1.32 0.56 -2.18
N GLY A 222 -1.00 1.49 -1.26
CA GLY A 222 0.37 1.82 -0.90
C GLY A 222 1.07 0.70 -0.12
N TRP A 223 2.29 0.96 0.32
CA TRP A 223 3.10 0.01 1.08
C TRP A 223 2.51 -0.25 2.47
N HIS A 224 2.02 -1.47 2.70
CA HIS A 224 1.41 -1.91 3.96
C HIS A 224 1.68 -3.40 4.20
N GLY A 225 1.28 -3.91 5.36
CA GLY A 225 1.00 -5.32 5.57
C GLY A 225 -0.42 -5.48 6.14
N ASP A 226 -0.93 -6.70 6.17
CA ASP A 226 -2.27 -6.96 6.71
C ASP A 226 -2.14 -7.32 8.19
N ALA A 227 -2.22 -6.32 9.06
CA ALA A 227 -2.00 -6.49 10.51
C ALA A 227 -3.09 -7.32 11.19
N GLU A 228 -4.27 -7.36 10.59
CA GLU A 228 -5.47 -7.98 11.13
C GLU A 228 -5.59 -9.47 10.83
N ARG A 229 -4.77 -10.03 9.93
CA ARG A 229 -4.91 -11.41 9.44
C ARG A 229 -3.55 -12.11 9.37
N SER A 230 -3.56 -13.44 9.46
CA SER A 230 -2.36 -14.28 9.28
C SER A 230 -2.36 -15.03 7.95
N LYS A 231 -3.54 -15.23 7.36
CA LYS A 231 -3.74 -16.05 6.17
C LYS A 231 -4.17 -15.21 4.99
N VAL A 232 -3.52 -15.42 3.84
CA VAL A 232 -3.89 -14.80 2.57
C VAL A 232 -3.82 -15.81 1.44
N ILE A 233 -4.99 -16.06 0.85
CA ILE A 233 -5.14 -16.70 -0.47
C ILE A 233 -5.96 -15.74 -1.31
N ALA A 234 -5.46 -15.31 -2.45
CA ALA A 234 -6.12 -14.27 -3.21
C ALA A 234 -6.20 -14.58 -4.71
N ILE A 235 -7.24 -14.05 -5.33
CA ILE A 235 -7.56 -14.26 -6.75
C ILE A 235 -7.49 -12.94 -7.46
N ARG A 236 -6.78 -12.91 -8.60
CA ARG A 236 -6.73 -11.77 -9.52
C ARG A 236 -7.63 -12.04 -10.71
N THR A 237 -8.53 -11.10 -11.03
CA THR A 237 -9.27 -11.10 -12.32
C THR A 237 -9.28 -9.71 -12.95
N GLY A 238 -9.55 -9.65 -14.24
CA GLY A 238 -9.51 -8.42 -15.03
C GLY A 238 -8.13 -8.12 -15.62
N ALA A 239 -7.72 -6.86 -15.64
CA ALA A 239 -6.45 -6.42 -16.19
C ALA A 239 -5.25 -6.89 -15.34
N SER A 240 -4.11 -7.12 -15.99
CA SER A 240 -2.86 -7.43 -15.30
C SER A 240 -2.41 -6.26 -14.44
N MET A 241 -2.00 -6.56 -13.21
CA MET A 241 -1.53 -5.55 -12.25
C MET A 241 -0.37 -6.12 -11.44
N LYS A 242 0.62 -5.27 -11.15
CA LYS A 242 1.76 -5.66 -10.31
C LYS A 242 1.33 -5.80 -8.85
N ILE A 243 1.84 -6.83 -8.21
CA ILE A 243 2.06 -6.86 -6.78
C ILE A 243 3.55 -6.64 -6.52
N CYS A 244 3.87 -5.80 -5.56
CA CYS A 244 5.23 -5.40 -5.21
C CYS A 244 5.49 -5.72 -3.74
N PHE A 245 6.72 -6.11 -3.42
CA PHE A 245 7.20 -6.39 -2.06
C PHE A 245 8.52 -5.68 -1.83
N ASN A 246 8.71 -5.12 -0.63
CA ASN A 246 9.99 -4.54 -0.24
C ASN A 246 10.15 -4.59 1.29
N TRP A 247 11.39 -4.66 1.75
CA TRP A 247 11.71 -4.59 3.16
C TRP A 247 11.74 -3.15 3.66
N PHE A 248 11.33 -2.94 4.89
CA PHE A 248 11.35 -1.65 5.56
C PHE A 248 11.97 -1.78 6.95
N LEU A 249 12.80 -0.83 7.33
CA LEU A 249 13.32 -0.67 8.69
C LEU A 249 13.21 0.79 9.06
N ASP A 250 12.64 1.09 10.23
CA ASP A 250 12.37 2.47 10.67
C ASP A 250 11.58 3.27 9.61
N SER A 251 10.58 2.62 9.01
CA SER A 251 9.77 3.13 7.89
C SER A 251 10.53 3.51 6.61
N LYS A 252 11.83 3.22 6.52
CA LYS A 252 12.65 3.46 5.33
C LYS A 252 12.77 2.18 4.51
N SER A 253 12.64 2.31 3.19
CA SER A 253 12.84 1.20 2.28
C SER A 253 14.29 0.71 2.34
N ILE A 254 14.46 -0.60 2.45
CA ILE A 254 15.75 -1.28 2.42
C ILE A 254 15.70 -2.47 1.46
N GLY A 255 16.87 -2.88 0.96
CA GLY A 255 16.98 -4.01 0.04
C GLY A 255 16.51 -3.70 -1.38
N THR A 256 16.10 -4.74 -2.11
CA THR A 256 15.66 -4.65 -3.50
C THR A 256 14.17 -4.90 -3.61
N LYS A 257 13.46 -3.99 -4.28
CA LYS A 257 12.04 -4.15 -4.57
C LYS A 257 11.83 -5.37 -5.47
N TYR A 258 10.98 -6.29 -5.00
CA TYR A 258 10.46 -7.39 -5.80
C TYR A 258 9.14 -6.99 -6.45
N GLU A 259 8.95 -7.30 -7.72
CA GLU A 259 7.72 -7.00 -8.46
C GLU A 259 7.29 -8.19 -9.31
N GLN A 260 5.99 -8.48 -9.32
CA GLN A 260 5.44 -9.53 -10.16
C GLN A 260 4.06 -9.14 -10.69
N PHE A 261 3.86 -9.28 -12.00
CA PHE A 261 2.52 -9.18 -12.59
C PHE A 261 1.66 -10.36 -12.17
N LEU A 262 0.44 -10.06 -11.71
CA LEU A 262 -0.66 -10.99 -11.55
C LEU A 262 -1.66 -10.75 -12.68
N ASN A 263 -2.11 -11.82 -13.31
CA ASN A 263 -2.96 -11.80 -14.50
C ASN A 263 -4.38 -12.28 -14.19
N HIS A 264 -5.26 -12.16 -15.18
CA HIS A 264 -6.60 -12.70 -15.15
C HIS A 264 -6.58 -14.21 -14.81
N GLY A 265 -7.21 -14.59 -13.70
CA GLY A 265 -7.33 -15.98 -13.24
C GLY A 265 -6.17 -16.47 -12.37
N ASP A 266 -5.15 -15.65 -12.13
CA ASP A 266 -4.07 -16.04 -11.22
C ASP A 266 -4.59 -16.14 -9.77
N ILE A 267 -4.16 -17.18 -9.09
CA ILE A 267 -4.31 -17.33 -7.64
C ILE A 267 -2.93 -17.12 -7.02
N TYR A 268 -2.86 -16.44 -5.89
CA TYR A 268 -1.63 -16.33 -5.13
C TYR A 268 -1.84 -16.59 -3.63
N VAL A 269 -0.81 -17.11 -2.98
CA VAL A 269 -0.78 -17.40 -1.55
C VAL A 269 0.46 -16.75 -0.96
N MET A 270 0.29 -16.06 0.16
CA MET A 270 1.40 -15.46 0.90
C MET A 270 1.71 -16.31 2.14
N SER A 271 2.98 -16.52 2.44
CA SER A 271 3.38 -16.95 3.78
C SER A 271 3.08 -15.86 4.80
N GLU A 272 3.00 -16.18 6.09
CA GLU A 272 2.69 -15.22 7.16
C GLU A 272 3.58 -13.98 7.14
N PHE A 273 4.91 -14.15 6.99
CA PHE A 273 5.82 -13.02 6.82
C PHE A 273 5.58 -12.21 5.55
N ALA A 274 5.05 -12.81 4.48
CA ALA A 274 4.68 -12.10 3.26
C ALA A 274 3.36 -11.33 3.38
N VAL A 275 2.44 -11.79 4.24
CA VAL A 275 1.25 -11.04 4.65
C VAL A 275 1.65 -9.75 5.37
N GLY A 276 2.72 -9.83 6.16
CA GLY A 276 3.30 -8.68 6.85
C GLY A 276 2.47 -8.25 8.05
N ASN A 277 1.92 -9.20 8.82
CA ASN A 277 1.13 -8.87 10.03
C ASN A 277 1.91 -7.99 11.03
N ASN A 278 3.24 -8.13 11.06
CA ASN A 278 4.16 -7.38 11.90
C ASN A 278 4.64 -6.04 11.31
N TRP A 279 4.09 -5.57 10.17
CA TRP A 279 4.63 -4.45 9.39
C TRP A 279 4.74 -3.11 10.12
N LYS A 280 4.01 -2.95 11.22
CA LYS A 280 4.03 -1.77 12.09
C LYS A 280 5.27 -1.73 13.01
N LYS A 281 5.97 -2.85 13.21
CA LYS A 281 7.22 -2.89 14.00
C LYS A 281 8.29 -2.04 13.29
N LYS A 282 8.86 -1.07 14.00
CA LYS A 282 9.85 -0.11 13.45
C LYS A 282 11.30 -0.56 13.66
N LYS A 283 11.58 -1.33 14.72
CA LYS A 283 12.95 -1.69 15.15
C LYS A 283 13.50 -2.95 14.50
N ILE A 284 12.66 -3.69 13.77
CA ILE A 284 13.06 -4.87 12.99
C ILE A 284 12.71 -4.66 11.52
N PRO A 285 13.41 -5.35 10.60
CA PRO A 285 13.00 -5.41 9.21
C PRO A 285 11.60 -6.03 9.07
N THR A 286 10.72 -5.34 8.38
CA THR A 286 9.37 -5.82 8.08
C THR A 286 9.16 -5.84 6.58
N LEU A 287 8.47 -6.86 6.08
CA LEU A 287 8.10 -6.91 4.68
C LEU A 287 6.76 -6.21 4.49
N ARG A 288 6.70 -5.29 3.51
CA ARG A 288 5.47 -4.62 3.10
C ARG A 288 5.20 -4.91 1.64
N HIS A 289 3.94 -4.90 1.27
CA HIS A 289 3.49 -5.07 -0.09
C HIS A 289 2.62 -3.89 -0.56
N SER A 290 2.61 -3.69 -1.88
CA SER A 290 1.82 -2.66 -2.56
C SER A 290 1.34 -3.17 -3.91
N ALA A 291 0.34 -2.51 -4.49
CA ALA A 291 -0.18 -2.87 -5.82
C ALA A 291 -0.83 -1.68 -6.53
N GLY A 292 -0.86 -1.72 -7.86
CA GLY A 292 -1.52 -0.70 -8.68
C GLY A 292 -0.58 0.20 -9.46
N SER A 293 -1.02 1.43 -9.71
CA SER A 293 -0.27 2.40 -10.51
C SER A 293 1.05 2.81 -9.86
N PRO A 294 1.99 3.42 -10.60
CA PRO A 294 3.28 3.88 -10.06
C PRO A 294 3.15 4.80 -8.84
N LYS A 295 2.04 5.56 -8.73
CA LYS A 295 1.72 6.38 -7.56
C LYS A 295 1.75 5.59 -6.25
N TYR A 296 1.36 4.32 -6.27
CA TYR A 296 1.25 3.47 -5.07
C TYR A 296 2.44 2.52 -4.87
N THR A 297 3.24 2.30 -5.91
CA THR A 297 4.26 1.22 -5.96
C THR A 297 5.70 1.73 -6.11
N SER A 298 5.87 3.06 -6.20
CA SER A 298 7.19 3.70 -6.17
C SER A 298 7.75 3.73 -4.74
N LEU A 299 9.08 3.75 -4.61
CA LEU A 299 9.86 3.85 -3.38
C LEU A 299 10.87 4.99 -3.52
#